data_AF-A0A3M8A4N9-F1
#
_entry.id   AF-A0A3M8A4N9-F1
#
_cell.length_a   1.000
_cell.length_b   1.000
_cell.length_c   1.000
_cell.angle_alpha   90.00
_cell.angle_beta   90.00
_cell.angle_gamma   90.00
#
_symmetry.space_group_name_H-M   'P 1'
#
loop_
_entity.id
_entity.type
_entity.pdbx_description
1 polymer ?
#
loop_
_entity_poly.entity_id
_entity_poly.type
_entity_poly.pdbx_seq_one_letter_code
_entity_poly.pdbx_strand_id
1 'polypeptide(L)'
;MEWRAFVQRYFDAVHQSILDGQHQRLLPFYLEQKPLLQQEWERIHRAHRQMRKRGAALRGVSGQVKPVCWLETDAAMDITVVWTGKSRYLLKNKTYEEASRRMLQLRLDKAAGQWGIVGTREQRGDQKSEGIEEQELRGTASVTAVEEAVSQPLLVVHGAGGYRADKAVAYAERYWNTTNPAYPRFNDDCTNFISQCLYAGGIPMLMSKERGKGWWIRTGKSADWSYSWTVAHSLYLLLKSGGPPMRAVAKKSAAELVPGDIICYDFNGDGRFQHNTIVVTMDANMMPLVNAHTTDSSMRYWAYEDSTAYTPSIRYAFFHIRGV
;
A
#
# COMPACT_ATOMS: atom_id res chain seq x y z
N MET A 1 -4.17 -17.25 -29.39
CA MET A 1 -5.17 -17.39 -28.32
C MET A 1 -5.99 -16.12 -28.24
N GLU A 2 -7.27 -16.19 -28.56
CA GLU A 2 -8.19 -15.04 -28.67
C GLU A 2 -8.27 -14.21 -27.38
N TRP A 3 -8.16 -14.86 -26.23
CA TRP A 3 -8.22 -14.21 -24.93
C TRP A 3 -7.06 -13.26 -24.65
N ARG A 4 -5.85 -13.55 -25.17
CA ARG A 4 -4.68 -12.67 -24.97
C ARG A 4 -4.91 -11.30 -25.59
N ALA A 5 -5.48 -11.30 -26.80
CA ALA A 5 -5.86 -10.07 -27.48
C ALA A 5 -7.00 -9.35 -26.73
N PHE A 6 -7.97 -10.09 -26.17
CA PHE A 6 -9.01 -9.50 -25.33
C PHE A 6 -8.43 -8.81 -24.08
N VAL A 7 -7.58 -9.50 -23.32
CA VAL A 7 -6.94 -8.95 -22.11
C VAL A 7 -6.08 -7.74 -22.44
N GLN A 8 -5.33 -7.77 -23.55
CA GLN A 8 -4.55 -6.62 -24.00
C GLN A 8 -5.44 -5.40 -24.26
N ARG A 9 -6.50 -5.55 -25.08
CA ARG A 9 -7.45 -4.47 -25.37
C ARG A 9 -8.11 -3.91 -24.11
N TYR A 10 -8.43 -4.78 -23.14
CA TYR A 10 -8.98 -4.36 -21.86
C TYR A 10 -8.01 -3.46 -21.10
N PHE A 11 -6.73 -3.86 -20.98
CA PHE A 11 -5.74 -3.03 -20.29
C PHE A 11 -5.40 -1.74 -21.06
N ASP A 12 -5.42 -1.75 -22.40
CA ASP A 12 -5.29 -0.54 -23.20
C ASP A 12 -6.44 0.44 -22.88
N ALA A 13 -7.67 -0.08 -22.79
CA ALA A 13 -8.83 0.72 -22.39
C ALA A 13 -8.69 1.24 -20.95
N VAL A 14 -8.19 0.43 -20.01
CA VAL A 14 -7.88 0.87 -18.64
C VAL A 14 -6.86 2.01 -18.63
N HIS A 15 -5.78 1.90 -19.41
CA HIS A 15 -4.77 2.96 -19.51
C HIS A 15 -5.35 4.26 -20.05
N GLN A 16 -6.18 4.19 -21.10
CA GLN A 16 -6.89 5.36 -21.61
C GLN A 16 -7.84 5.94 -20.55
N SER A 17 -8.58 5.12 -19.81
CA SER A 17 -9.48 5.58 -18.74
C SER A 17 -8.74 6.25 -17.60
N ILE A 18 -7.54 5.77 -17.26
CA ILE A 18 -6.66 6.47 -16.31
C ILE A 18 -6.20 7.80 -16.91
N LEU A 19 -5.92 7.88 -18.21
CA LEU A 19 -5.42 9.09 -18.87
C LEU A 19 -6.43 10.25 -18.87
N ASP A 20 -7.67 10.00 -19.27
CA ASP A 20 -8.67 11.05 -19.49
C ASP A 20 -9.89 11.00 -18.55
N GLY A 21 -9.99 9.95 -17.73
CA GLY A 21 -11.04 9.79 -16.72
C GLY A 21 -12.35 9.24 -17.27
N GLN A 22 -12.41 8.84 -18.54
CA GLN A 22 -13.62 8.29 -19.17
C GLN A 22 -13.66 6.77 -18.99
N HIS A 23 -14.49 6.28 -18.09
CA HIS A 23 -14.64 4.85 -17.82
C HIS A 23 -15.60 4.14 -18.79
N GLN A 24 -16.41 4.87 -19.57
CA GLN A 24 -17.45 4.28 -20.44
C GLN A 24 -16.88 3.28 -21.45
N ARG A 25 -15.63 3.46 -21.89
CA ARG A 25 -14.92 2.52 -22.77
C ARG A 25 -14.65 1.15 -22.14
N LEU A 26 -14.74 1.04 -20.82
CA LEU A 26 -14.57 -0.22 -20.09
C LEU A 26 -15.87 -1.04 -20.13
N LEU A 27 -17.04 -0.40 -20.29
CA LEU A 27 -18.34 -1.07 -20.23
C LEU A 27 -18.46 -2.27 -21.19
N PRO A 28 -18.02 -2.18 -22.47
CA PRO A 28 -18.14 -3.31 -23.40
C PRO A 28 -17.32 -4.54 -23.03
N PHE A 29 -16.37 -4.43 -22.08
CA PHE A 29 -15.58 -5.58 -21.63
C PHE A 29 -16.29 -6.43 -20.58
N TYR A 30 -17.41 -5.98 -20.02
CA TYR A 30 -18.12 -6.68 -18.94
C TYR A 30 -19.45 -7.26 -19.44
N LEU A 31 -19.72 -8.52 -19.11
CA LEU A 31 -20.99 -9.18 -19.45
C LEU A 31 -22.12 -8.80 -18.49
N GLU A 32 -21.77 -8.52 -17.23
CA GLU A 32 -22.71 -8.12 -16.19
C GLU A 32 -22.19 -6.88 -15.47
N GLN A 33 -23.04 -5.87 -15.29
CA GLN A 33 -22.68 -4.70 -14.49
C GLN A 33 -22.87 -4.99 -13.00
N LYS A 34 -21.79 -5.39 -12.31
CA LYS A 34 -21.79 -5.67 -10.86
C LYS A 34 -21.33 -4.45 -10.04
N PRO A 35 -21.72 -4.35 -8.75
CA PRO A 35 -21.29 -3.27 -7.86
C PRO A 35 -19.77 -3.05 -7.76
N LEU A 36 -18.97 -4.11 -7.89
CA LEU A 36 -17.50 -4.02 -7.89
C LEU A 36 -16.94 -3.16 -9.05
N LEU A 37 -17.66 -3.07 -10.16
CA LEU A 37 -17.28 -2.22 -11.30
C LEU A 37 -17.45 -0.74 -10.97
N GLN A 38 -18.52 -0.42 -10.27
CA GLN A 38 -18.79 0.94 -9.81
C GLN A 38 -17.67 1.45 -8.89
N GLN A 39 -17.10 0.56 -8.05
CA GLN A 39 -15.97 0.90 -7.19
C GLN A 39 -14.71 1.27 -7.98
N GLU A 40 -14.37 0.51 -9.03
CA GLU A 40 -13.21 0.81 -9.89
C GLU A 40 -13.41 2.09 -10.71
N TRP A 41 -14.63 2.36 -11.20
CA TRP A 41 -14.93 3.62 -11.90
C TRP A 41 -14.82 4.82 -10.96
N GLU A 42 -15.39 4.71 -9.75
CA GLU A 42 -15.26 5.77 -8.75
C GLU A 42 -13.80 5.97 -8.33
N ARG A 43 -12.98 4.92 -8.30
CA ARG A 43 -11.54 5.03 -8.05
C ARG A 43 -10.84 5.85 -9.13
N ILE A 44 -11.13 5.59 -10.41
CA ILE A 44 -10.61 6.40 -11.54
C ILE A 44 -11.07 7.85 -11.43
N HIS A 45 -12.34 8.08 -11.12
CA HIS A 45 -12.86 9.44 -10.93
C HIS A 45 -12.21 10.16 -9.75
N ARG A 46 -12.00 9.50 -8.62
CA ARG A 46 -11.29 10.06 -7.45
C ARG A 46 -9.86 10.45 -7.82
N ALA A 47 -9.12 9.57 -8.48
CA ALA A 47 -7.75 9.87 -8.95
C ALA A 47 -7.72 11.12 -9.85
N HIS A 48 -8.67 11.23 -10.79
CA HIS A 48 -8.81 12.39 -11.66
C HIS A 48 -9.16 13.68 -10.92
N ARG A 49 -10.14 13.62 -10.02
CA ARG A 49 -10.53 14.76 -9.18
C ARG A 49 -9.36 15.24 -8.33
N GLN A 50 -8.61 14.31 -7.74
CA GLN A 50 -7.43 14.60 -6.95
C GLN A 50 -6.34 15.30 -7.77
N MET A 51 -6.03 14.82 -8.98
CA MET A 51 -5.06 15.48 -9.85
C MET A 51 -5.52 16.90 -10.24
N ARG A 52 -6.77 17.06 -10.66
CA ARG A 52 -7.32 18.38 -11.04
C ARG A 52 -7.30 19.37 -9.88
N LYS A 53 -7.71 18.96 -8.68
CA LYS A 53 -7.68 19.81 -7.47
C LYS A 53 -6.28 20.31 -7.13
N ARG A 54 -5.24 19.52 -7.44
CA ARG A 54 -3.83 19.90 -7.24
C ARG A 54 -3.30 20.83 -8.32
N GLY A 55 -4.02 21.04 -9.41
CA GLY A 55 -3.51 21.69 -10.63
C GLY A 55 -2.56 20.78 -11.42
N ALA A 56 -2.60 19.47 -11.19
CA ALA A 56 -1.82 18.49 -11.94
C ALA A 56 -2.55 18.11 -13.24
N ALA A 57 -1.79 18.00 -14.33
CA ALA A 57 -2.29 17.58 -15.64
C ALA A 57 -1.58 16.29 -16.06
N LEU A 58 -2.34 15.19 -16.17
CA LEU A 58 -1.82 13.91 -16.65
C LEU A 58 -1.41 14.05 -18.13
N ARG A 59 -0.22 13.56 -18.46
CA ARG A 59 0.42 13.68 -19.79
C ARG A 59 0.61 12.35 -20.49
N GLY A 60 0.64 11.25 -19.74
CA GLY A 60 0.75 9.93 -20.33
C GLY A 60 0.53 8.84 -19.30
N VAL A 61 -0.03 7.73 -19.76
CA VAL A 61 -0.15 6.48 -19.01
C VAL A 61 0.49 5.40 -19.86
N SER A 62 1.28 4.55 -19.23
CA SER A 62 1.89 3.40 -19.89
C SER A 62 1.91 2.22 -18.93
N GLY A 63 2.02 1.00 -19.45
CA GLY A 63 2.16 -0.16 -18.59
C GLY A 63 2.30 -1.45 -19.36
N GLN A 64 2.54 -2.51 -18.62
CA GLN A 64 2.64 -3.88 -19.10
C GLN A 64 1.70 -4.77 -18.31
N VAL A 65 1.03 -5.69 -19.00
CA VAL A 65 0.27 -6.78 -18.39
C VAL A 65 0.96 -8.10 -18.71
N LYS A 66 1.25 -8.89 -17.67
CA LYS A 66 1.87 -10.21 -17.79
C LYS A 66 0.96 -11.26 -17.16
N PRO A 67 0.44 -12.24 -17.93
CA PRO A 67 -0.28 -13.36 -17.36
C PRO A 67 0.67 -14.26 -16.59
N VAL A 68 0.27 -14.66 -15.38
CA VAL A 68 1.10 -15.45 -14.45
C VAL A 68 0.55 -16.86 -14.27
N CYS A 69 -0.77 -17.01 -14.21
CA CYS A 69 -1.46 -18.28 -14.09
C CYS A 69 -2.83 -18.16 -14.75
N TRP A 70 -3.29 -19.19 -15.44
CA TRP A 70 -4.65 -19.25 -15.98
C TRP A 70 -5.19 -20.68 -16.00
N LEU A 71 -6.50 -20.80 -15.87
CA LEU A 71 -7.27 -22.02 -16.06
C LEU A 71 -8.31 -21.74 -17.14
N GLU A 72 -8.27 -22.50 -18.23
CA GLU A 72 -9.10 -22.29 -19.42
C GLU A 72 -10.01 -23.50 -19.65
N THR A 73 -11.26 -23.22 -19.98
CA THR A 73 -12.27 -24.15 -20.49
C THR A 73 -12.87 -23.55 -21.78
N ASP A 74 -13.71 -24.30 -22.50
CA ASP A 74 -14.34 -23.80 -23.73
C ASP A 74 -15.25 -22.57 -23.50
N ALA A 75 -15.79 -22.41 -22.29
CA ALA A 75 -16.79 -21.40 -21.96
C ALA A 75 -16.32 -20.36 -20.92
N ALA A 76 -15.25 -20.64 -20.18
CA ALA A 76 -14.82 -19.81 -19.06
C ALA A 76 -13.31 -19.83 -18.86
N MET A 77 -12.78 -18.76 -18.26
CA MET A 77 -11.38 -18.64 -17.90
C MET A 77 -11.17 -17.79 -16.66
N ASP A 78 -10.40 -18.34 -15.72
CA ASP A 78 -9.83 -17.59 -14.61
C ASP A 78 -8.36 -17.30 -14.93
N ILE A 79 -7.98 -16.02 -14.93
CA ILE A 79 -6.60 -15.61 -15.21
C ILE A 79 -6.09 -14.64 -14.16
N THR A 80 -4.90 -14.92 -13.63
CA THR A 80 -4.13 -14.00 -12.81
C THR A 80 -3.10 -13.30 -13.67
N VAL A 81 -3.14 -11.98 -13.67
CA VAL A 81 -2.19 -11.11 -14.34
C VAL A 81 -1.46 -10.21 -13.35
N VAL A 82 -0.21 -9.91 -13.65
CA VAL A 82 0.53 -8.82 -13.01
C VAL A 82 0.52 -7.64 -13.97
N TRP A 83 -0.09 -6.55 -13.51
CA TRP A 83 -0.05 -5.27 -14.17
C TRP A 83 1.04 -4.40 -13.54
N THR A 84 1.83 -3.72 -14.35
CA THR A 84 2.78 -2.69 -13.90
C THR A 84 2.57 -1.47 -14.76
N GLY A 85 2.19 -0.35 -14.15
CA GLY A 85 1.84 0.87 -14.84
C GLY A 85 2.58 2.09 -14.31
N LYS A 86 2.64 3.12 -15.16
CA LYS A 86 3.23 4.42 -14.88
C LYS A 86 2.32 5.53 -15.39
N SER A 87 2.18 6.57 -14.59
CA SER A 87 1.39 7.77 -14.87
C SER A 87 2.28 8.99 -14.78
N ARG A 88 2.51 9.66 -15.91
CA ARG A 88 3.31 10.89 -15.98
C ARG A 88 2.41 12.11 -15.97
N TYR A 89 2.66 13.07 -15.11
CA TYR A 89 1.89 14.31 -15.02
C TYR A 89 2.77 15.54 -14.87
N LEU A 90 2.21 16.70 -15.21
CA LEU A 90 2.81 18.01 -15.01
C LEU A 90 2.15 18.70 -13.82
N LEU A 91 2.95 19.27 -12.92
CA LEU A 91 2.48 20.11 -11.83
C LEU A 91 3.45 21.30 -11.67
N LYS A 92 2.94 22.54 -11.81
CA LYS A 92 3.75 23.78 -11.77
C LYS A 92 5.05 23.68 -12.61
N ASN A 93 4.90 23.25 -13.86
CA ASN A 93 6.01 23.04 -14.83
C ASN A 93 7.05 21.98 -14.45
N LYS A 94 6.83 21.20 -13.38
CA LYS A 94 7.64 20.03 -13.06
C LYS A 94 6.93 18.75 -13.49
N THR A 95 7.68 17.81 -14.03
CA THR A 95 7.17 16.49 -14.41
C THR A 95 7.36 15.51 -13.27
N TYR A 96 6.33 14.74 -13.00
CA TYR A 96 6.32 13.65 -12.02
C TYR A 96 5.90 12.36 -12.70
N GLU A 97 6.38 11.23 -12.19
CA GLU A 97 6.01 9.90 -12.65
C GLU A 97 5.62 9.05 -11.44
N GLU A 98 4.34 8.69 -11.35
CA GLU A 98 3.82 7.73 -10.39
C GLU A 98 3.90 6.33 -11.01
N ALA A 99 4.24 5.32 -10.22
CA ALA A 99 4.26 3.93 -10.68
C ALA A 99 3.51 3.01 -9.73
N SER A 100 2.88 1.98 -10.26
CA SER A 100 2.18 0.97 -9.46
C SER A 100 2.30 -0.40 -10.08
N ARG A 101 2.32 -1.43 -9.23
CA ARG A 101 2.30 -2.83 -9.61
C ARG A 101 1.18 -3.55 -8.88
N ARG A 102 0.33 -4.26 -9.62
CA ARG A 102 -0.91 -4.88 -9.11
C ARG A 102 -1.02 -6.31 -9.60
N MET A 103 -1.53 -7.20 -8.76
CA MET A 103 -1.84 -8.58 -9.13
C MET A 103 -3.36 -8.76 -9.17
N LEU A 104 -3.88 -8.95 -10.38
CA LEU A 104 -5.30 -8.92 -10.67
C LEU A 104 -5.74 -10.30 -11.15
N GLN A 105 -6.82 -10.81 -10.56
CA GLN A 105 -7.54 -11.98 -11.05
C GLN A 105 -8.73 -11.49 -11.88
N LEU A 106 -8.82 -11.94 -13.13
CA LEU A 106 -9.94 -11.71 -14.02
C LEU A 106 -10.66 -13.05 -14.22
N ARG A 107 -11.98 -13.04 -14.06
CA ARG A 107 -12.86 -14.14 -14.48
C ARG A 107 -13.57 -13.74 -15.74
N LEU A 108 -13.41 -14.54 -16.78
CA LEU A 108 -13.94 -14.33 -18.11
C LEU A 108 -14.92 -15.46 -18.45
N ASP A 109 -16.04 -15.11 -19.07
CA ASP A 109 -16.94 -16.08 -19.70
C ASP A 109 -17.02 -15.80 -21.20
N LYS A 110 -17.32 -16.83 -21.99
CA LYS A 110 -17.50 -16.75 -23.43
C LYS A 110 -19.00 -16.71 -23.74
N ALA A 111 -19.49 -15.58 -24.24
CA ALA A 111 -20.88 -15.39 -24.66
C ALA A 111 -20.92 -15.03 -26.15
N ALA A 112 -21.75 -15.73 -26.94
CA ALA A 112 -21.86 -15.54 -28.39
C ALA A 112 -20.49 -15.54 -29.13
N GLY A 113 -19.56 -16.38 -28.69
CA GLY A 113 -18.22 -16.49 -29.27
C GLY A 113 -17.23 -15.40 -28.84
N GLN A 114 -17.63 -14.44 -28.00
CA GLN A 114 -16.78 -13.37 -27.50
C GLN A 114 -16.51 -13.51 -26.00
N TRP A 115 -15.27 -13.21 -25.59
CA TRP A 115 -14.91 -13.13 -24.19
C TRP A 115 -15.48 -11.86 -23.55
N GLY A 116 -15.93 -11.97 -22.32
CA GLY A 116 -16.25 -10.83 -21.48
C GLY A 116 -15.98 -11.11 -20.01
N ILE A 117 -15.71 -10.06 -19.24
CA ILE A 117 -15.35 -10.13 -17.83
C ILE A 117 -16.64 -10.26 -17.00
N VAL A 118 -16.68 -11.25 -16.11
CA VAL A 118 -17.77 -11.48 -15.14
C VAL A 118 -17.34 -11.22 -13.70
N GLY A 119 -16.04 -11.05 -13.46
CA GLY A 119 -15.48 -10.71 -12.16
C GLY A 119 -14.03 -10.24 -12.23
N THR A 120 -13.68 -9.32 -11.34
CA THR A 120 -12.30 -8.87 -11.12
C THR A 120 -12.00 -8.83 -9.63
N ARG A 121 -10.81 -9.26 -9.24
CA ARG A 121 -10.33 -9.16 -7.85
C ARG A 121 -8.86 -8.81 -7.82
N GLU A 122 -8.46 -7.90 -6.94
CA GLU A 122 -7.05 -7.71 -6.62
C GLU A 122 -6.63 -8.69 -5.52
N GLN A 123 -5.66 -9.56 -5.79
CA GLN A 123 -5.29 -10.65 -4.86
C GLN A 123 -4.54 -10.14 -3.63
N ARG A 124 -4.00 -8.92 -3.69
CA ARG A 124 -3.23 -8.24 -2.63
C ARG A 124 -3.54 -6.75 -2.63
N GLY A 125 -4.82 -6.39 -2.67
CA GLY A 125 -5.24 -4.99 -2.72
C GLY A 125 -5.23 -4.32 -1.36
N ASP A 126 -5.30 -2.99 -1.34
CA ASP A 126 -5.36 -2.21 -0.09
C ASP A 126 -6.59 -2.57 0.78
N GLN A 127 -7.65 -3.10 0.16
CA GLN A 127 -8.84 -3.57 0.87
C GLN A 127 -8.52 -4.86 1.65
N LYS A 128 -8.56 -4.76 2.97
CA LYS A 128 -8.31 -5.90 3.87
C LYS A 128 -9.52 -6.84 3.90
N SER A 129 -9.28 -8.13 3.70
CA SER A 129 -10.19 -9.20 4.14
C SER A 129 -9.87 -9.52 5.59
N GLU A 130 -10.87 -9.64 6.47
CA GLU A 130 -10.64 -9.93 7.89
C GLU A 130 -9.72 -11.15 8.04
N GLY A 131 -8.49 -10.92 8.51
CA GLY A 131 -7.45 -11.95 8.65
C GLY A 131 -7.44 -12.61 10.03
N ILE A 132 -6.88 -13.82 10.12
CA ILE A 132 -6.76 -14.59 11.37
C ILE A 132 -5.91 -13.84 12.43
N GLU A 133 -4.77 -13.26 12.03
CA GLU A 133 -3.94 -12.44 12.94
C GLU A 133 -4.70 -11.18 13.42
N GLU A 134 -5.63 -10.65 12.61
CA GLU A 134 -6.46 -9.50 13.00
C GLU A 134 -7.55 -9.86 14.01
N GLN A 135 -8.04 -11.11 13.98
CA GLN A 135 -9.00 -11.65 14.95
C GLN A 135 -8.34 -11.92 16.31
N GLU A 136 -7.10 -12.42 16.33
CA GLU A 136 -6.35 -12.65 17.58
C GLU A 136 -6.15 -11.36 18.38
N LEU A 137 -5.81 -10.24 17.71
CA LEU A 137 -5.71 -8.92 18.34
C LEU A 137 -7.05 -8.40 18.91
N ARG A 138 -8.19 -8.71 18.26
CA ARG A 138 -9.52 -8.38 18.79
C ARG A 138 -9.88 -9.20 20.02
N GLY A 139 -9.50 -10.47 20.07
CA GLY A 139 -9.72 -11.35 21.24
C GLY A 139 -8.92 -10.92 22.47
N THR A 140 -7.77 -10.26 22.28
CA THR A 140 -6.93 -9.75 23.38
C THR A 140 -7.33 -8.36 23.90
N ALA A 141 -8.35 -7.71 23.32
CA ALA A 141 -8.75 -6.36 23.71
C ALA A 141 -9.48 -6.28 25.08
N SER A 142 -9.76 -7.42 25.73
CA SER A 142 -10.26 -7.48 27.11
C SER A 142 -9.20 -8.05 28.05
N VAL A 143 -8.20 -7.25 28.40
CA VAL A 143 -7.36 -7.56 29.57
C VAL A 143 -7.25 -6.29 30.41
N THR A 144 -7.90 -6.31 31.56
CA THR A 144 -7.71 -5.35 32.65
C THR A 144 -6.23 -5.28 33.01
N ALA A 145 -5.70 -4.06 33.12
CA ALA A 145 -4.32 -3.83 33.50
C ALA A 145 -4.05 -4.45 34.88
N VAL A 146 -3.23 -5.50 34.91
CA VAL A 146 -2.57 -5.97 36.11
C VAL A 146 -1.15 -5.43 36.05
N GLU A 147 -0.80 -4.57 36.99
CA GLU A 147 0.57 -4.06 37.16
C GLU A 147 1.47 -5.20 37.65
N GLU A 148 2.05 -5.95 36.71
CA GLU A 148 3.20 -6.80 36.99
C GLU A 148 4.50 -6.14 36.52
N ALA A 149 5.52 -6.26 37.37
CA ALA A 149 6.81 -5.60 37.25
C ALA A 149 7.39 -5.66 35.83
N VAL A 150 7.51 -4.48 35.21
CA VAL A 150 7.98 -4.29 33.84
C VAL A 150 9.46 -4.66 33.73
N SER A 151 9.75 -5.88 33.29
CA SER A 151 11.07 -6.20 32.74
C SER A 151 11.23 -5.39 31.45
N GLN A 152 12.10 -4.39 31.48
CA GLN A 152 12.37 -3.54 30.33
C GLN A 152 12.87 -4.42 29.17
N PRO A 153 12.29 -4.31 27.96
CA PRO A 153 12.78 -5.06 26.81
C PRO A 153 14.26 -4.74 26.58
N LEU A 154 15.07 -5.78 26.34
CA LEU A 154 16.50 -5.65 26.15
C LEU A 154 16.75 -4.81 24.88
N LEU A 155 17.21 -3.57 25.08
CA LEU A 155 17.57 -2.65 24.00
C LEU A 155 18.89 -3.14 23.36
N VAL A 156 18.81 -4.03 22.38
CA VAL A 156 19.99 -4.39 21.57
C VAL A 156 20.19 -3.30 20.52
N VAL A 157 20.98 -2.28 20.87
CA VAL A 157 21.34 -1.19 19.95
C VAL A 157 22.37 -1.70 18.94
N HIS A 158 21.93 -2.05 17.74
CA HIS A 158 22.81 -2.08 16.57
C HIS A 158 22.69 -0.73 15.83
N GLY A 159 23.73 0.09 15.87
CA GLY A 159 23.84 1.35 15.11
C GLY A 159 23.48 2.61 15.90
N ALA A 160 24.47 3.19 16.59
CA ALA A 160 24.34 4.41 17.40
C ALA A 160 24.33 5.73 16.59
N GLY A 161 23.83 5.71 15.34
CA GLY A 161 24.00 6.82 14.38
C GLY A 161 22.80 7.75 14.17
N GLY A 162 21.68 7.52 14.87
CA GLY A 162 20.41 8.23 14.62
C GLY A 162 19.71 7.80 13.32
N TYR A 163 18.47 8.25 13.11
CA TYR A 163 17.72 7.93 11.89
C TYR A 163 18.26 8.67 10.66
N ARG A 164 18.50 7.90 9.60
CA ARG A 164 18.93 8.36 8.28
C ARG A 164 17.78 8.24 7.30
N ALA A 165 16.96 9.29 7.24
CA ALA A 165 15.81 9.39 6.34
C ALA A 165 16.18 9.11 4.88
N ASP A 166 17.35 9.59 4.42
CA ASP A 166 17.86 9.33 3.08
C ASP A 166 18.05 7.84 2.76
N LYS A 167 18.49 7.04 3.74
CA LYS A 167 18.63 5.59 3.58
C LYS A 167 17.29 4.86 3.58
N ALA A 168 16.35 5.31 4.42
CA ALA A 168 15.00 4.76 4.43
C ALA A 168 14.28 5.02 3.09
N VAL A 169 14.42 6.24 2.55
CA VAL A 169 13.90 6.61 1.23
C VAL A 169 14.57 5.80 0.12
N ALA A 170 15.90 5.68 0.12
CA ALA A 170 16.61 4.87 -0.87
C ALA A 170 16.19 3.38 -0.84
N TYR A 171 15.92 2.84 0.35
CA TYR A 171 15.36 1.50 0.48
C TYR A 171 13.96 1.42 -0.12
N ALA A 172 13.10 2.39 0.21
CA ALA A 172 11.73 2.45 -0.31
C ALA A 172 11.70 2.58 -1.83
N GLU A 173 12.59 3.36 -2.44
CA GLU A 173 12.74 3.50 -3.90
C GLU A 173 13.29 2.23 -4.56
N ARG A 174 14.15 1.47 -3.86
CA ARG A 174 14.67 0.21 -4.39
C ARG A 174 13.64 -0.90 -4.40
N TYR A 175 12.83 -1.00 -3.35
CA TYR A 175 11.96 -2.14 -3.10
C TYR A 175 10.47 -1.88 -3.34
N TRP A 176 10.04 -0.69 -3.78
CA TRP A 176 8.60 -0.36 -3.93
C TRP A 176 7.75 -1.37 -4.71
N ASN A 177 8.34 -2.16 -5.63
CA ASN A 177 7.66 -3.17 -6.45
C ASN A 177 8.27 -4.58 -6.34
N THR A 178 9.18 -4.81 -5.39
CA THR A 178 9.84 -6.10 -5.19
C THR A 178 10.03 -6.39 -3.71
N THR A 179 10.05 -7.67 -3.36
CA THR A 179 10.32 -8.05 -1.97
C THR A 179 11.81 -8.22 -1.74
N ASN A 180 12.32 -7.71 -0.62
CA ASN A 180 13.66 -8.03 -0.17
C ASN A 180 13.71 -9.48 0.35
N PRO A 181 14.47 -10.39 -0.28
CA PRO A 181 14.50 -11.81 0.10
C PRO A 181 15.10 -12.06 1.49
N ALA A 182 15.74 -11.06 2.11
CA ALA A 182 16.21 -11.16 3.49
C ALA A 182 15.05 -11.23 4.51
N TYR A 183 13.84 -10.81 4.12
CA TYR A 183 12.67 -10.76 5.00
C TYR A 183 11.56 -11.70 4.53
N PRO A 184 10.74 -12.24 5.44
CA PRO A 184 9.48 -12.89 5.09
C PRO A 184 8.57 -11.96 4.28
N ARG A 185 7.80 -12.56 3.38
CA ARG A 185 6.80 -11.87 2.57
C ARG A 185 5.41 -12.12 3.12
N PHE A 186 4.63 -11.05 3.30
CA PHE A 186 3.26 -11.13 3.77
C PHE A 186 2.26 -10.89 2.62
N ASN A 187 0.99 -11.25 2.83
CA ASN A 187 -0.09 -10.86 1.92
C ASN A 187 -0.42 -9.37 2.10
N ASP A 188 -0.59 -8.96 3.36
CA ASP A 188 -0.70 -7.55 3.77
C ASP A 188 0.67 -7.04 4.22
N ASP A 189 1.42 -6.48 3.28
CA ASP A 189 2.86 -6.24 3.44
C ASP A 189 3.21 -4.78 3.75
N CYS A 190 2.22 -3.89 3.89
CA CYS A 190 2.44 -2.46 4.13
C CYS A 190 3.38 -2.21 5.32
N THR A 191 3.03 -2.66 6.52
CA THR A 191 3.83 -2.44 7.74
C THR A 191 5.18 -3.12 7.67
N ASN A 192 5.27 -4.33 7.10
CA ASN A 192 6.54 -5.04 6.97
C ASN A 192 7.51 -4.26 6.08
N PHE A 193 7.04 -3.75 4.94
CA PHE A 193 7.81 -2.87 4.07
C PHE A 193 8.24 -1.58 4.78
N ILE A 194 7.32 -0.91 5.48
CA ILE A 194 7.64 0.30 6.24
C ILE A 194 8.66 0.02 7.34
N SER A 195 8.53 -1.10 8.05
CA SER A 195 9.49 -1.50 9.09
C SER A 195 10.88 -1.77 8.49
N GLN A 196 10.95 -2.40 7.32
CA GLN A 196 12.22 -2.56 6.61
C GLN A 196 12.83 -1.22 6.18
N CYS A 197 12.02 -0.27 5.70
CA CYS A 197 12.50 1.09 5.38
C CYS A 197 13.09 1.79 6.61
N LEU A 198 12.37 1.75 7.73
CA LEU A 198 12.80 2.35 9.00
C LEU A 198 14.08 1.69 9.53
N TYR A 199 14.19 0.37 9.43
CA TYR A 199 15.39 -0.38 9.82
C TYR A 199 16.58 -0.08 8.91
N ALA A 200 16.37 0.00 7.59
CA ALA A 200 17.39 0.43 6.64
C ALA A 200 17.84 1.89 6.87
N GLY A 201 16.92 2.72 7.39
CA GLY A 201 17.19 4.05 7.92
C GLY A 201 18.00 4.07 9.21
N GLY A 202 18.36 2.93 9.80
CA GLY A 202 19.22 2.84 10.98
C GLY A 202 18.49 2.85 12.32
N ILE A 203 17.16 2.71 12.35
CA ILE A 203 16.44 2.51 13.61
C ILE A 203 16.72 1.09 14.12
N PRO A 204 17.30 0.91 15.33
CA PRO A 204 17.58 -0.41 15.86
C PRO A 204 16.28 -1.11 16.26
N MET A 205 16.27 -2.43 16.13
CA MET A 205 15.16 -3.24 16.60
C MET A 205 15.09 -3.22 18.13
N LEU A 206 13.88 -3.06 18.66
CA LEU A 206 13.61 -3.25 20.08
C LEU A 206 13.17 -4.69 20.28
N MET A 207 14.12 -5.57 20.59
CA MET A 207 13.86 -7.01 20.70
C MET A 207 12.99 -7.36 21.91
N SER A 208 12.10 -8.34 21.75
CA SER A 208 11.30 -8.91 22.83
C SER A 208 11.06 -10.39 22.62
N LYS A 209 10.75 -11.14 23.70
CA LYS A 209 10.28 -12.53 23.61
C LYS A 209 8.77 -12.60 23.30
N GLU A 210 8.04 -11.52 23.53
CA GLU A 210 6.59 -11.43 23.30
C GLU A 210 6.30 -10.66 22.01
N ARG A 211 5.45 -11.20 21.13
CA ARG A 211 5.07 -10.54 19.86
C ARG A 211 4.33 -9.20 20.08
N GLY A 212 3.66 -9.04 21.22
CA GLY A 212 2.96 -7.81 21.60
C GLY A 212 3.87 -6.67 22.07
N LYS A 213 5.17 -6.91 22.28
CA LYS A 213 6.11 -5.91 22.81
C LYS A 213 7.29 -5.70 21.86
N GLY A 214 7.80 -4.46 21.85
CA GLY A 214 8.96 -4.07 21.07
C GLY A 214 8.64 -3.74 19.62
N TRP A 215 9.66 -3.79 18.77
CA TRP A 215 9.60 -3.63 17.32
C TRP A 215 10.77 -4.38 16.70
N TRP A 216 10.51 -5.59 16.20
CA TRP A 216 11.56 -6.52 15.81
C TRP A 216 11.07 -7.60 14.83
N ILE A 217 12.02 -8.13 14.08
CA ILE A 217 11.86 -9.34 13.28
C ILE A 217 13.11 -10.22 13.43
N ARG A 218 12.89 -11.53 13.54
CA ARG A 218 13.91 -12.59 13.47
C ARG A 218 13.71 -13.31 12.14
N THR A 219 14.75 -13.40 11.34
CA THR A 219 14.72 -14.04 10.02
C THR A 219 15.45 -15.40 10.07
N GLY A 220 15.15 -16.31 9.14
CA GLY A 220 15.77 -17.63 9.06
C GLY A 220 14.78 -18.78 9.29
N LYS A 221 15.30 -19.96 9.70
CA LYS A 221 14.49 -21.19 9.83
C LYS A 221 13.37 -21.10 10.88
N SER A 222 13.53 -20.26 11.89
CA SER A 222 12.53 -20.01 12.94
C SER A 222 12.18 -18.53 12.95
N ALA A 223 11.66 -18.05 11.81
CA ALA A 223 11.27 -16.66 11.66
C ALA A 223 10.14 -16.30 12.63
N ASP A 224 10.24 -15.13 13.25
CA ASP A 224 9.32 -14.64 14.26
C ASP A 224 9.36 -13.11 14.27
N TRP A 225 8.29 -12.44 14.69
CA TRP A 225 8.19 -10.98 14.60
C TRP A 225 7.17 -10.40 15.59
N SER A 226 7.38 -9.14 15.97
CA SER A 226 6.38 -8.38 16.73
C SER A 226 5.22 -7.92 15.87
N TYR A 227 4.05 -7.73 16.48
CA TYR A 227 2.90 -7.14 15.78
C TYR A 227 3.20 -5.74 15.26
N SER A 228 3.96 -4.94 15.99
CA SER A 228 4.41 -3.60 15.55
C SER A 228 5.29 -3.64 14.29
N TRP A 229 5.90 -4.78 13.93
CA TRP A 229 6.67 -4.92 12.71
C TRP A 229 5.78 -5.17 11.48
N THR A 230 4.66 -5.90 11.64
CA THR A 230 3.84 -6.40 10.51
C THR A 230 2.40 -5.88 10.48
N VAL A 231 1.85 -5.39 11.58
CA VAL A 231 0.44 -4.97 11.71
C VAL A 231 0.33 -3.45 11.79
N ALA A 232 -0.49 -2.86 10.90
CA ALA A 232 -0.51 -1.42 10.69
C ALA A 232 -0.95 -0.62 11.93
N HIS A 233 -1.97 -1.13 12.64
CA HIS A 233 -2.45 -0.51 13.86
C HIS A 233 -1.40 -0.57 14.98
N SER A 234 -0.69 -1.69 15.11
CA SER A 234 0.35 -1.85 16.13
C SER A 234 1.54 -0.93 15.87
N LEU A 235 1.95 -0.72 14.62
CA LEU A 235 2.95 0.29 14.28
C LEU A 235 2.45 1.70 14.59
N TYR A 236 1.20 2.04 14.26
CA TYR A 236 0.60 3.31 14.63
C TYR A 236 0.67 3.57 16.14
N LEU A 237 0.31 2.59 16.98
CA LEU A 237 0.37 2.74 18.43
C LEU A 237 1.81 2.99 18.92
N LEU A 238 2.79 2.29 18.34
CA LEU A 238 4.21 2.52 18.64
C LEU A 238 4.62 3.95 18.26
N LEU A 239 4.30 4.41 17.05
CA LEU A 239 4.62 5.76 16.59
C LEU A 239 3.94 6.83 17.46
N LYS A 240 2.66 6.63 17.78
CA LYS A 240 1.87 7.52 18.64
C LYS A 240 2.45 7.65 20.05
N SER A 241 3.04 6.58 20.58
CA SER A 241 3.66 6.63 21.92
C SER A 241 4.84 7.60 22.00
N GLY A 242 5.49 7.92 20.87
CA GLY A 242 6.74 8.70 20.85
C GLY A 242 7.92 8.02 21.55
N GLY A 243 7.76 6.76 21.95
CA GLY A 243 8.76 5.98 22.67
C GLY A 243 9.89 5.46 21.77
N PRO A 244 10.92 4.85 22.37
CA PRO A 244 11.97 4.14 21.64
C PRO A 244 11.40 2.94 20.86
N PRO A 245 12.04 2.52 19.75
CA PRO A 245 13.22 3.13 19.14
C PRO A 245 12.88 4.26 18.15
N MET A 246 11.59 4.52 17.89
CA MET A 246 11.16 5.42 16.81
C MET A 246 11.30 6.91 17.17
N ARG A 247 11.06 7.27 18.45
CA ARG A 247 10.97 8.66 18.93
C ARG A 247 10.15 9.56 18.00
N ALA A 248 9.06 9.01 17.48
CA ALA A 248 8.24 9.67 16.48
C ALA A 248 7.51 10.87 17.08
N VAL A 249 7.33 11.92 16.29
CA VAL A 249 6.62 13.14 16.67
C VAL A 249 5.40 13.30 15.78
N ALA A 250 4.22 13.32 16.40
CA ALA A 250 2.98 13.56 15.68
C ALA A 250 2.99 14.96 15.02
N LYS A 251 2.55 15.01 13.76
CA LYS A 251 2.35 16.24 12.99
C LYS A 251 0.87 16.49 12.77
N LYS A 252 0.47 17.75 12.62
CA LYS A 252 -0.95 18.12 12.49
C LYS A 252 -1.43 17.97 11.04
N SER A 253 -0.52 18.04 10.08
CA SER A 253 -0.85 17.99 8.66
C SER A 253 0.22 17.31 7.82
N ALA A 254 -0.17 16.81 6.64
CA ALA A 254 0.75 16.24 5.66
C ALA A 254 1.79 17.26 5.15
N ALA A 255 1.49 18.56 5.19
CA ALA A 255 2.40 19.61 4.75
C ALA A 255 3.61 19.82 5.69
N GLU A 256 3.54 19.31 6.92
CA GLU A 256 4.65 19.34 7.88
C GLU A 256 5.61 18.16 7.75
N LEU A 257 5.28 17.21 6.87
CA LEU A 257 6.07 16.01 6.65
C LEU A 257 7.26 16.27 5.74
N VAL A 258 8.32 15.50 5.94
CA VAL A 258 9.52 15.48 5.10
C VAL A 258 9.81 14.04 4.64
N PRO A 259 10.67 13.85 3.62
CA PRO A 259 11.11 12.52 3.23
C PRO A 259 11.65 11.71 4.42
N GLY A 260 11.25 10.44 4.52
CA GLY A 260 11.51 9.56 5.64
C GLY A 260 10.40 9.51 6.71
N ASP A 261 9.40 10.40 6.64
CA ASP A 261 8.27 10.39 7.57
C ASP A 261 7.20 9.35 7.21
N ILE A 262 6.39 8.98 8.19
CA ILE A 262 5.37 7.93 8.05
C ILE A 262 3.96 8.51 8.09
N ILE A 263 3.09 7.98 7.23
CA ILE A 263 1.65 8.24 7.25
C ILE A 263 0.92 6.94 7.57
N CYS A 264 0.04 6.97 8.56
CA CYS A 264 -0.87 5.88 8.86
C CYS A 264 -2.29 6.25 8.40
N TYR A 265 -3.00 5.29 7.81
CA TYR A 265 -4.34 5.47 7.26
C TYR A 265 -5.35 4.62 8.03
N ASP A 266 -6.41 5.27 8.48
CA ASP A 266 -7.63 4.65 8.98
C ASP A 266 -8.72 4.85 7.93
N PHE A 267 -8.87 3.90 7.01
CA PHE A 267 -9.71 4.00 5.83
C PHE A 267 -11.19 4.18 6.13
N ASN A 268 -11.72 3.51 7.15
CA ASN A 268 -13.14 3.53 7.51
C ASN A 268 -13.46 4.49 8.67
N GLY A 269 -12.44 5.05 9.33
CA GLY A 269 -12.59 6.04 10.39
C GLY A 269 -12.98 5.44 11.74
N ASP A 270 -12.80 4.12 11.93
CA ASP A 270 -13.18 3.39 13.15
C ASP A 270 -12.14 3.49 14.27
N GLY A 271 -11.01 4.16 14.02
CA GLY A 271 -9.87 4.30 14.93
C GLY A 271 -8.81 3.22 14.78
N ARG A 272 -9.05 2.17 14.00
CA ARG A 272 -8.10 1.08 13.74
C ARG A 272 -7.40 1.29 12.40
N PHE A 273 -6.26 1.97 12.44
CA PHE A 273 -5.37 2.13 11.28
C PHE A 273 -5.03 0.82 10.54
N GLN A 274 -5.32 0.76 9.24
CA GLN A 274 -5.18 -0.44 8.40
C GLN A 274 -4.01 -0.37 7.40
N HIS A 275 -3.36 0.78 7.24
CA HIS A 275 -2.28 0.94 6.26
C HIS A 275 -1.20 1.93 6.70
N ASN A 276 0.04 1.73 6.24
CA ASN A 276 1.16 2.64 6.47
C ASN A 276 1.93 2.91 5.18
N THR A 277 2.43 4.14 5.01
CA THR A 277 3.28 4.54 3.89
C THR A 277 4.47 5.37 4.38
N ILE A 278 5.51 5.48 3.56
CA ILE A 278 6.68 6.33 3.81
C ILE A 278 6.74 7.45 2.78
N VAL A 279 6.97 8.68 3.23
CA VAL A 279 7.21 9.83 2.38
C VAL A 279 8.58 9.70 1.74
N VAL A 280 8.65 9.75 0.41
CA VAL A 280 9.91 9.65 -0.34
C VAL A 280 10.35 10.98 -0.94
N THR A 281 9.39 11.86 -1.26
CA THR A 281 9.68 13.20 -1.77
C THR A 281 8.46 14.11 -1.61
N MET A 282 8.60 15.38 -1.97
CA MET A 282 7.53 16.38 -1.99
C MET A 282 7.26 16.84 -3.42
N ASP A 283 5.98 17.02 -3.77
CA ASP A 283 5.60 17.60 -5.05
C ASP A 283 5.78 19.13 -5.06
N ALA A 284 5.48 19.77 -6.20
CA ALA A 284 5.65 21.22 -6.36
C ALA A 284 4.66 22.07 -5.53
N ASN A 285 3.67 21.43 -4.91
CA ASN A 285 2.78 22.04 -3.93
C ASN A 285 3.25 21.81 -2.49
N MET A 286 4.46 21.27 -2.29
CA MET A 286 4.99 20.88 -0.98
C MET A 286 4.12 19.85 -0.29
N MET A 287 3.49 18.96 -1.06
CA MET A 287 2.70 17.86 -0.53
C MET A 287 3.43 16.52 -0.71
N PRO A 288 3.31 15.57 0.24
CA PRO A 288 4.08 14.34 0.18
C PRO A 288 3.71 13.42 -0.99
N LEU A 289 4.73 12.78 -1.55
CA LEU A 289 4.62 11.62 -2.42
C LEU A 289 5.20 10.41 -1.67
N VAL A 290 4.48 9.29 -1.70
CA VAL A 290 4.75 8.13 -0.85
C VAL A 290 5.03 6.86 -1.64
N ASN A 291 5.83 5.98 -1.04
CA ASN A 291 5.96 4.59 -1.48
C ASN A 291 5.23 3.67 -0.49
N ALA A 292 4.69 2.56 -1.00
CA ALA A 292 3.89 1.62 -0.21
C ALA A 292 3.87 0.21 -0.82
N HIS A 293 3.59 -0.78 0.02
CA HIS A 293 3.30 -2.18 -0.36
C HIS A 293 1.81 -2.52 -0.12
N THR A 294 1.43 -3.79 -0.27
CA THR A 294 0.06 -4.29 -0.48
C THR A 294 -0.33 -4.01 -1.93
N THR A 295 -0.77 -2.79 -2.24
CA THR A 295 -0.69 -2.28 -3.61
C THR A 295 0.66 -1.61 -3.82
N ASP A 296 1.63 -2.31 -4.43
CA ASP A 296 2.97 -1.79 -4.72
C ASP A 296 2.85 -0.43 -5.44
N SER A 297 3.36 0.62 -4.80
CA SER A 297 3.18 2.02 -5.23
C SER A 297 4.47 2.81 -5.05
N SER A 298 4.80 3.64 -6.06
CA SER A 298 5.91 4.58 -6.03
C SER A 298 5.47 5.99 -6.37
N MET A 299 5.94 6.95 -5.59
CA MET A 299 5.66 8.38 -5.71
C MET A 299 4.17 8.72 -5.73
N ARG A 300 3.32 7.87 -5.15
CA ARG A 300 1.86 8.04 -5.12
C ARG A 300 1.50 9.23 -4.24
N TYR A 301 0.48 10.01 -4.62
CA TYR A 301 0.06 11.14 -3.80
C TYR A 301 -0.48 10.68 -2.43
N TRP A 302 -0.02 11.33 -1.36
CA TRP A 302 -0.24 10.91 0.03
C TRP A 302 -1.71 10.74 0.43
N ALA A 303 -2.64 11.49 -0.18
CA ALA A 303 -4.05 11.48 0.23
C ALA A 303 -4.73 10.12 -0.01
N TYR A 304 -4.17 9.30 -0.91
CA TYR A 304 -4.58 7.91 -1.12
C TYR A 304 -6.05 7.74 -1.54
N GLU A 305 -6.69 8.79 -2.07
CA GLU A 305 -8.10 8.76 -2.48
C GLU A 305 -8.35 7.77 -3.63
N ASP A 306 -7.32 7.45 -4.39
CA ASP A 306 -7.34 6.47 -5.48
C ASP A 306 -7.16 5.01 -5.02
N SER A 307 -7.19 4.75 -3.71
CA SER A 307 -7.13 3.40 -3.14
C SER A 307 -8.44 2.65 -3.32
N THR A 308 -8.35 1.33 -3.45
CA THR A 308 -9.49 0.42 -3.39
C THR A 308 -10.11 0.36 -1.98
N ALA A 309 -9.34 0.69 -0.94
CA ALA A 309 -9.83 0.77 0.44
C ALA A 309 -10.39 2.14 0.84
N TYR A 310 -10.27 3.16 -0.02
CA TYR A 310 -10.70 4.51 0.32
C TYR A 310 -12.19 4.58 0.69
N THR A 311 -12.49 5.29 1.77
CA THR A 311 -13.85 5.75 2.09
C THR A 311 -13.83 7.25 2.42
N PRO A 312 -14.97 7.96 2.31
CA PRO A 312 -15.07 9.35 2.76
C PRO A 312 -14.75 9.57 4.26
N SER A 313 -14.79 8.51 5.06
CA SER A 313 -14.49 8.55 6.50
C SER A 313 -13.00 8.42 6.81
N ILE A 314 -12.13 8.37 5.80
CA ILE A 314 -10.69 8.17 5.97
C ILE A 314 -10.09 9.18 6.95
N ARG A 315 -9.24 8.70 7.86
CA ARG A 315 -8.45 9.50 8.80
C ARG A 315 -6.97 9.20 8.62
N TYR A 316 -6.15 10.17 9.00
CA TYR A 316 -4.70 10.10 8.85
C TYR A 316 -4.02 10.36 10.19
N ALA A 317 -2.88 9.72 10.40
CA ALA A 317 -1.93 10.09 11.44
C ALA A 317 -0.55 10.31 10.80
N PHE A 318 0.06 11.45 11.09
CA PHE A 318 1.29 11.91 10.48
C PHE A 318 2.41 11.88 11.50
N PHE A 319 3.53 11.24 11.18
CA PHE A 319 4.63 11.07 12.12
C PHE A 319 5.96 11.47 11.51
N HIS A 320 6.58 12.47 12.12
CA HIS A 320 7.98 12.77 11.87
C HIS A 320 8.88 11.81 12.63
N ILE A 321 9.77 11.13 11.91
CA ILE A 321 10.63 10.09 12.50
C ILE A 321 11.97 10.69 12.89
N ARG A 322 12.34 10.58 14.16
CA ARG A 322 13.65 11.00 14.68
C ARG A 322 14.62 9.83 14.82
N GLY A 323 14.11 8.64 15.11
CA GLY A 323 14.93 7.51 15.56
C GLY A 323 15.58 7.80 16.91
N VAL A 324 16.46 6.88 17.34
CA VAL A 324 17.12 6.93 18.65
C VAL A 324 17.84 8.25 18.88
#